data_AF-A0A380DYE6-F1
#
_entry.id   AF-A0A380DYE6-F1
#
_cell.length_a   1.000
_cell.length_b   1.000
_cell.length_c   1.000
_cell.angle_alpha   90.00
_cell.angle_beta   90.00
_cell.angle_gamma   90.00
#
_symmetry.space_group_name_H-M   'P 1'
#
loop_
_entity.id
_entity.type
_entity.pdbx_description
1 polymer ?
#
loop_
_entity_poly.entity_id
_entity_poly.type
_entity_poly.pdbx_seq_one_letter_code
_entity_poly.pdbx_strand_id
1 'polypeptide(L)' 'MTDYTDSLVLKMFTRKNKDDLEHFKALSVGKWVRAQGRIEEDTFIRDLVMMMSDIEEIKKRQKKIRLKKSV' A
#
# COMPACT_ATOMS: atom_id res chain seq x y z
N MET A 1 4.33 -4.01 3.79
CA MET A 1 2.85 -3.86 3.69
C MET A 1 2.25 -5.21 3.44
N THR A 2 1.08 -5.53 3.99
CA THR A 2 0.45 -6.85 3.83
C THR A 2 -1.01 -6.71 3.45
N ASP A 3 -1.47 -7.60 2.58
CA ASP A 3 -2.88 -7.79 2.24
C ASP A 3 -3.48 -9.03 2.93
N TYR A 4 -2.75 -9.62 3.87
CA TYR A 4 -3.03 -10.89 4.56
C TYR A 4 -2.87 -12.17 3.72
N THR A 5 -2.49 -12.06 2.44
CA THR A 5 -2.03 -13.21 1.65
C THR A 5 -0.51 -13.29 1.73
N ASP A 6 0.17 -12.15 1.58
CA ASP A 6 1.61 -12.03 1.69
C ASP A 6 2.02 -10.63 2.20
N SER A 7 3.32 -10.40 2.37
CA SER A 7 3.90 -9.10 2.72
C SER A 7 4.97 -8.68 1.73
N LEU A 8 4.90 -7.44 1.25
CA LEU A 8 5.87 -6.87 0.32
C LEU A 8 6.47 -5.57 0.87
N VAL A 9 7.76 -5.34 0.61
CA VAL A 9 8.45 -4.08 0.90
C VAL A 9 8.15 -3.07 -0.20
N LEU A 10 7.80 -1.86 0.20
CA LEU A 10 7.47 -0.76 -0.70
C LEU A 10 8.47 0.37 -0.51
N LYS A 11 9.00 0.89 -1.61
CA LYS A 11 10.00 1.97 -1.62
C LYS A 11 9.58 3.03 -2.62
N MET A 12 9.62 4.28 -2.22
CA MET A 12 9.37 5.42 -3.10
C MET A 12 10.41 6.49 -2.83
N PHE A 13 10.95 7.05 -3.91
CA PHE A 13 11.87 8.17 -3.85
C PHE A 13 11.12 9.45 -4.23
N THR A 14 11.04 10.40 -3.30
CA THR A 14 10.41 11.70 -3.54
C THR A 14 11.16 12.46 -4.62
N ARG A 15 10.44 13.06 -5.56
CA ARG A 15 11.03 13.98 -6.55
C ARG A 15 10.92 15.42 -6.04
N LYS A 16 11.93 16.25 -6.27
CA LYS A 16 12.02 17.64 -5.75
C LYS A 16 10.81 18.55 -6.08
N ASN A 17 10.00 18.21 -7.08
CA ASN A 17 8.94 19.08 -7.61
C ASN A 17 7.52 18.51 -7.40
N LYS A 18 7.34 17.55 -6.49
CA LYS A 18 6.07 16.85 -6.33
C LYS A 18 5.70 16.79 -4.85
N ASP A 19 4.43 16.97 -4.52
CA ASP A 19 3.88 16.95 -3.15
C ASP A 19 3.89 15.55 -2.50
N ASP A 20 4.77 14.66 -2.97
CA ASP A 20 4.93 13.29 -2.49
C ASP A 20 5.23 13.29 -0.96
N LEU A 21 5.94 14.32 -0.46
CA LEU A 21 6.29 14.44 0.96
C LEU A 21 5.08 14.64 1.87
N GLU A 22 4.05 15.36 1.41
CA GLU A 22 2.81 15.52 2.18
C GLU A 22 1.99 14.22 2.20
N HIS A 23 1.98 13.50 1.08
CA HIS A 23 1.33 12.20 0.97
C HIS A 23 1.99 11.19 1.91
N PHE A 24 3.32 11.21 2.03
CA PHE A 24 4.04 10.40 3.00
C PHE A 24 3.68 10.71 4.45
N LYS A 25 3.49 11.98 4.81
CA LYS A 25 3.05 12.35 6.17
C LYS A 25 1.63 11.88 6.47
N ALA A 26 0.78 11.80 5.44
CA ALA A 26 -0.57 11.26 5.57
C ALA A 26 -0.60 9.73 5.74
N LEU A 27 0.47 9.02 5.36
CA LEU A 27 0.61 7.58 5.56
C LEU A 27 0.97 7.29 7.02
N SER A 28 0.01 6.69 7.73
CA SER A 28 0.18 6.22 9.10
C SER A 28 -0.17 4.74 9.22
N VAL A 29 0.40 4.08 10.23
CA VAL A 29 0.15 2.66 10.50
C VAL A 29 -1.35 2.41 10.73
N GLY A 30 -1.89 1.38 10.09
CA GLY A 30 -3.31 0.99 10.20
C GLY A 30 -4.20 1.49 9.07
N LYS A 31 -3.70 2.39 8.23
CA LYS A 31 -4.39 2.79 7.00
C LYS A 31 -4.29 1.72 5.92
N TRP A 32 -5.34 1.62 5.14
CA TRP A 32 -5.35 0.79 3.94
C TRP A 32 -4.93 1.66 2.77
N VAL A 33 -4.01 1.16 1.95
CA VAL A 33 -3.49 1.93 0.84
C VAL A 33 -3.44 1.07 -0.40
N ARG A 34 -3.67 1.72 -1.54
CA ARG A 34 -3.43 1.17 -2.86
C ARG A 34 -2.13 1.78 -3.36
N ALA A 35 -1.14 0.93 -3.61
CA ALA A 35 0.13 1.33 -4.19
C ALA A 35 0.22 0.83 -5.63
N GLN A 36 0.84 1.62 -6.50
CA GLN A 36 1.19 1.22 -7.86
C GLN A 36 2.67 1.49 -8.13
N GLY A 37 3.33 0.53 -8.76
CA GLY A 37 4.76 0.59 -9.01
C GLY A 37 5.29 -0.58 -9.82
N ARG A 38 6.61 -0.57 -10.03
CA ARG A 38 7.35 -1.68 -10.63
C ARG A 38 7.90 -2.57 -9.52
N ILE A 39 7.97 -3.87 -9.78
CA ILE A 39 8.66 -4.81 -8.90
C ILE A 39 10.09 -4.94 -9.38
N GLU A 40 11.03 -4.74 -8.47
CA GLU A 40 12.47 -4.83 -8.73
C GLU A 40 13.11 -5.67 -7.62
N GLU A 41 14.17 -6.41 -7.97
CA GLU A 41 14.97 -7.12 -6.98
C GLU A 41 15.95 -6.13 -6.34
N ASP A 42 15.81 -5.88 -5.03
CA ASP A 42 16.75 -5.02 -4.30
C ASP A 42 17.94 -5.89 -3.85
N THR A 43 19.09 -5.69 -4.49
CA THR A 43 20.31 -6.48 -4.24
C THR A 43 20.91 -6.29 -2.84
N PHE A 44 20.55 -5.22 -2.12
CA PHE A 44 21.01 -4.98 -0.76
C PHE A 44 20.20 -5.81 0.25
N ILE A 45 18.88 -5.84 0.08
CA ILE A 45 17.96 -6.58 0.95
C ILE A 45 17.83 -8.05 0.50
N ARG A 46 18.19 -8.34 -0.76
CA ARG A 46 18.03 -9.63 -1.45
C ARG A 46 16.57 -10.10 -1.46
N ASP A 47 15.67 -9.17 -1.71
CA ASP A 47 14.23 -9.43 -1.75
C ASP A 47 13.57 -8.61 -2.86
N LEU A 48 12.36 -9.03 -3.26
CA LEU A 48 11.53 -8.28 -4.18
C LEU A 48 10.98 -7.04 -3.47
N VAL A 49 11.22 -5.88 -4.06
CA VAL A 49 10.74 -4.59 -3.56
C VAL A 49 9.90 -3.93 -4.65
N MET A 50 8.77 -3.35 -4.25
CA MET A 50 7.99 -2.52 -5.15
C MET A 50 8.51 -1.08 -5.12
N MET A 51 9.04 -0.64 -6.25
CA MET A 51 9.36 0.75 -6.56
C MET A 51 8.08 1.50 -6.94
N MET A 52 7.49 2.18 -5.97
CA MET A 52 6.19 2.84 -6.15
C MET A 52 6.33 4.16 -6.92
N SER A 53 5.40 4.37 -7.86
CA SER A 53 5.19 5.63 -8.57
C SER A 53 4.05 6.44 -7.98
N ASP A 54 3.07 5.76 -7.39
CA ASP A 54 1.84 6.36 -6.87
C ASP A 54 1.29 5.58 -5.67
N ILE A 55 0.65 6.30 -4.75
CA ILE A 55 0.05 5.73 -3.54
C ILE A 55 -1.21 6.52 -3.12
N GLU A 56 -2.30 5.79 -2.91
CA GLU A 56 -3.59 6.35 -2.50
C GLU A 56 -4.11 5.67 -1.24
N GLU A 57 -4.64 6.44 -0.29
CA GLU A 57 -5.35 5.90 0.86
C GLU A 57 -6.74 5.41 0.45
N ILE A 58 -7.09 4.18 0.84
CA ILE A 58 -8.39 3.58 0.58
C ILE A 58 -9.09 3.22 1.90
N LYS A 59 -10.43 3.24 1.89
CA LYS A 59 -11.20 2.72 3.03
C LYS A 59 -11.24 1.20 2.98
N LYS A 60 -10.92 0.54 4.09
CA LYS A 60 -11.05 -0.92 4.21
C LYS A 60 -12.46 -1.34 3.85
N ARG A 61 -12.60 -2.25 2.88
CA ARG A 61 -13.91 -2.84 2.55
C ARG A 61 -14.39 -3.68 3.73
N GLN A 62 -15.44 -3.21 4.41
CA GLN A 62 -16.05 -4.00 5.47
C GLN A 62 -16.69 -5.25 4.87
N LYS A 63 -16.42 -6.40 5.48
CA LYS A 63 -17.07 -7.66 5.10
C LYS A 63 -18.55 -7.53 5.45
N LYS A 64 -19.41 -7.32 4.44
CA LYS A 64 -20.86 -7.24 4.65
C LYS A 64 -21.37 -8.64 4.98
N ILE A 65 -21.67 -8.87 6.26
CA ILE A 65 -22.32 -10.11 6.70
C ILE A 65 -23.78 -10.02 6.25
N ARG A 66 -24.14 -10.79 5.22
CA ARG A 66 -25.53 -10.96 4.82
C ARG A 66 -26.17 -11.96 5.78
N LEU A 67 -26.73 -11.45 6.88
CA LEU A 67 -27.66 -12.24 7.67
C LEU A 67 -28.85 -12.57 6.76
N LYS A 68 -28.95 -13.83 6.32
CA LYS A 68 -30.22 -14.34 5.80
C LYS A 68 -31.17 -14.29 6.99
N LYS A 69 -32.08 -13.31 7.01
CA LYS A 69 -33.24 -13.39 7.89
C LYS A 69 -34.04 -14.60 7.38
N SER A 70 -33.88 -15.73 8.06
CA SER A 70 -34.77 -16.86 7.91
C SER A 70 -36.15 -16.40 8.38
N VAL A 71 -37.13 -16.72 7.54
CA VAL A 71 -38.57 -16.44 7.63
C VAL A 71 -39.12 -16.71 9.02
#